data_AF-A0A165CKB7-F1
#
_entry.id   AF-A0A165CKB7-F1
#
_cell.length_a   1.000
_cell.length_b   1.000
_cell.length_c   1.000
_cell.angle_alpha   90.00
_cell.angle_beta   90.00
_cell.angle_gamma   90.00
#
_symmetry.space_group_name_H-M   'P 1'
#
loop_
_entity.id
_entity.type
_entity.pdbx_description
1 polymer ?
#
loop_
_entity_poly.entity_id
_entity_poly.type
_entity_poly.pdbx_seq_one_letter_code
_entity_poly.pdbx_strand_id
1 'polypeptide(L)'
;MSERGRGRGGGRAGSNAHSNSRQGNANEKPAKREAILDLTKYVDTQIRVKFQGGREVTGTLKGFDQLMNLVLDDVEENLASEPPRTRKLGLVVLRGPTITLLSPVDGWEEIENPFLQAQS
;
A
#
# COMPACT_ATOMS: atom_id res chain seq x y z
N MET A 1 81.40 -19.52 -17.52
CA MET A 1 81.25 -20.75 -18.34
C MET A 1 79.86 -21.30 -18.06
N SER A 2 78.94 -21.54 -18.97
CA SER A 2 78.91 -21.45 -20.43
C SER A 2 77.47 -21.78 -20.85
N GLU A 3 76.89 -20.89 -21.65
CA GLU A 3 76.05 -21.14 -22.82
C GLU A 3 75.08 -22.34 -22.94
N ARG A 4 73.82 -21.94 -23.20
CA ARG A 4 72.95 -22.24 -24.36
C ARG A 4 72.47 -23.67 -24.69
N GLY A 5 71.15 -23.74 -24.88
CA GLY A 5 70.48 -24.43 -25.99
C GLY A 5 69.24 -25.22 -25.55
N ARG A 6 68.10 -25.32 -26.26
CA ARG A 6 67.58 -24.82 -27.55
C ARG A 6 66.06 -25.14 -27.58
N GLY A 7 65.30 -24.45 -28.46
CA GLY A 7 64.09 -24.99 -29.10
C GLY A 7 62.77 -24.34 -28.64
N ARG A 8 62.24 -23.31 -29.31
CA ARG A 8 61.47 -23.32 -30.57
C ARG A 8 60.15 -24.11 -30.49
N GLY A 9 59.07 -23.40 -30.14
CA GLY A 9 57.69 -23.82 -30.35
C GLY A 9 56.83 -22.58 -30.61
N GLY A 10 56.55 -22.29 -31.88
CA GLY A 10 55.69 -21.19 -32.29
C GLY A 10 54.21 -21.55 -32.18
N GLY A 11 53.35 -20.56 -31.95
CA GLY A 11 51.91 -20.78 -31.98
C GLY A 11 51.07 -19.57 -31.57
N ARG A 12 50.69 -18.80 -32.60
CA ARG A 12 49.37 -18.15 -32.78
C ARG A 12 49.00 -16.92 -31.93
N ALA A 13 48.97 -15.81 -32.67
CA ALA A 13 48.19 -14.60 -32.49
C ALA A 13 46.82 -14.83 -31.83
N GLY A 14 46.60 -14.16 -30.70
CA GLY A 14 45.29 -13.91 -30.12
C GLY A 14 44.78 -12.55 -30.59
N SER A 15 43.75 -12.59 -31.41
CA SER A 15 42.99 -11.48 -31.97
C SER A 15 42.35 -10.59 -30.90
N ASN A 16 42.39 -9.28 -31.15
CA ASN A 16 41.59 -8.22 -30.53
C ASN A 16 40.15 -8.67 -30.23
N ALA A 17 39.81 -8.82 -28.95
CA ALA A 17 38.43 -8.86 -28.48
C ALA A 17 38.03 -7.47 -28.01
N HIS A 18 37.38 -6.72 -28.91
CA HIS A 18 36.73 -5.45 -28.62
C HIS A 18 35.47 -5.73 -27.81
N SER A 19 35.58 -5.80 -26.48
CA SER A 19 34.42 -5.89 -25.59
C SER A 19 33.78 -4.50 -25.47
N ASN A 20 32.83 -4.24 -26.36
CA ASN A 20 31.92 -3.13 -26.28
C ASN A 20 31.09 -3.29 -24.99
N SER A 21 31.54 -2.65 -23.92
CA SER A 21 30.83 -2.59 -22.65
C SER A 21 29.59 -1.73 -22.86
N ARG A 22 28.45 -2.41 -22.97
CA ARG A 22 27.11 -1.81 -22.91
C ARG A 22 27.01 -1.03 -21.60
N GLN A 23 27.12 0.28 -21.72
CA GLN A 23 26.82 1.24 -20.67
C GLN A 23 25.30 1.24 -20.46
N GLY A 24 24.83 0.35 -19.59
CA GLY A 24 23.47 0.39 -19.08
C GLY A 24 23.28 1.68 -18.27
N ASN A 25 22.40 2.54 -18.75
CA ASN A 25 22.08 3.84 -18.16
C ASN A 25 21.32 3.61 -16.85
N ALA A 26 22.04 3.44 -15.74
CA ALA A 26 21.49 3.17 -14.40
C ALA A 26 20.93 4.44 -13.73
N ASN A 27 20.04 5.16 -14.41
CA ASN A 27 19.41 6.38 -13.86
C ASN A 27 17.88 6.37 -13.98
N GLU A 28 17.27 5.19 -13.94
CA GLU A 28 15.84 5.07 -13.64
C GLU A 28 15.68 5.09 -12.12
N LYS A 29 15.40 6.28 -11.57
CA LYS A 29 14.93 6.41 -10.19
C LYS A 29 13.76 5.44 -10.01
N PRO A 30 13.75 4.60 -8.95
CA PRO A 30 12.64 3.71 -8.72
C PRO A 30 11.37 4.55 -8.59
N ALA A 31 10.38 4.25 -9.43
CA ALA A 31 9.08 4.92 -9.40
C ALA A 31 8.54 4.83 -7.97
N LYS A 32 8.28 6.00 -7.35
CA LYS A 32 7.61 6.03 -6.05
C LYS A 32 6.28 5.32 -6.24
N ARG A 33 6.04 4.25 -5.48
CA ARG A 33 4.73 3.60 -5.44
C ARG A 33 3.76 4.61 -4.84
N GLU A 34 2.99 5.27 -5.70
CA GLU A 34 1.94 6.20 -5.27
C GLU A 34 0.84 5.40 -4.56
N ALA A 35 0.29 5.97 -3.48
CA ALA A 35 -0.85 5.36 -2.81
C ALA A 35 -2.05 5.39 -3.76
N ILE A 36 -2.74 4.25 -3.91
CA ILE A 36 -3.90 4.11 -4.82
C ILE A 36 -5.08 4.98 -4.33
N LEU A 37 -5.11 5.29 -3.03
CA LEU A 37 -6.15 6.08 -2.39
C LEU A 37 -5.60 7.45 -2.00
N ASP A 38 -6.25 8.50 -2.50
CA ASP A 38 -6.01 9.88 -2.07
C ASP A 38 -6.98 10.25 -0.94
N LEU A 39 -6.48 10.21 0.30
CA LEU A 39 -7.25 10.56 1.49
C LEU A 39 -7.49 12.05 1.66
N THR A 40 -6.78 12.90 0.91
CA THR A 40 -6.95 14.36 0.94
C THR A 40 -8.38 14.76 0.60
N LYS A 41 -9.03 14.00 -0.29
CA LYS A 41 -10.42 14.20 -0.73
C LYS A 41 -11.45 13.95 0.37
N TYR A 42 -11.07 13.24 1.42
CA TYR A 42 -11.96 12.86 2.51
C TYR A 42 -11.67 13.63 3.81
N VAL A 43 -10.72 14.56 3.80
CA VAL A 43 -10.45 15.43 4.95
C VAL A 43 -11.70 16.24 5.28
N ASP A 44 -12.01 16.34 6.57
CA ASP A 44 -13.23 16.95 7.12
C ASP A 44 -14.55 16.31 6.67
N THR A 45 -14.49 15.11 6.08
CA THR A 45 -15.68 14.31 5.78
C THR A 45 -15.83 13.16 6.77
N GLN A 46 -17.07 12.71 6.96
CA GLN A 46 -17.35 11.54 7.78
C GLN A 46 -17.02 10.27 6.99
N ILE A 47 -16.14 9.46 7.56
CA ILE A 47 -15.74 8.17 7.01
C ILE A 47 -16.09 7.05 7.98
N ARG A 48 -16.30 5.88 7.40
CA ARG A 48 -16.53 4.63 8.09
C ARG A 48 -15.30 3.75 7.90
N VAL A 49 -14.81 3.20 9.01
CA VAL A 49 -13.60 2.37 9.04
C VAL A 49 -13.90 1.05 9.72
N LYS A 50 -13.55 -0.06 9.04
CA LYS A 50 -13.57 -1.39 9.64
C LYS A 50 -12.16 -1.86 9.96
N PHE A 51 -12.04 -2.57 11.06
CA PHE A 51 -10.80 -3.18 11.50
C PHE A 51 -10.83 -4.69 11.33
N GLN A 52 -9.65 -5.26 11.28
CA GLN A 52 -9.47 -6.68 11.56
C GLN A 52 -10.05 -7.00 12.95
N GLY A 53 -10.86 -8.06 13.02
CA GLY A 53 -11.57 -8.45 14.25
C GLY A 53 -12.98 -7.89 14.38
N GLY A 54 -13.52 -7.23 13.34
CA GLY A 54 -14.93 -6.90 13.24
C GLY A 54 -15.36 -5.60 13.93
N ARG A 55 -14.43 -4.85 14.50
CA ARG A 55 -14.71 -3.50 15.03
C ARG A 55 -15.01 -2.55 13.88
N GLU A 56 -15.99 -1.69 14.08
CA GLU A 56 -16.44 -0.72 13.10
C GLU A 56 -16.63 0.64 13.77
N VAL A 57 -16.05 1.68 13.18
CA VAL A 57 -16.14 3.05 13.69
C VAL A 57 -16.52 4.01 12.58
N THR A 58 -17.18 5.09 12.96
CA THR A 58 -17.51 6.21 12.10
C THR A 58 -17.00 7.49 12.74
N GLY A 59 -16.40 8.38 11.95
CA GLY A 59 -15.88 9.65 12.46
C GLY A 59 -15.40 10.58 11.36
N THR A 60 -15.07 11.82 11.73
CA THR A 60 -14.62 12.85 10.79
C THR A 60 -13.11 12.77 10.60
N LEU A 61 -12.63 12.61 9.37
CA LEU A 61 -11.19 12.54 9.10
C LEU A 61 -10.51 13.89 9.27
N LYS A 62 -9.56 13.99 10.21
CA LYS A 62 -8.77 15.20 10.46
C LYS A 62 -7.36 15.13 9.92
N GLY A 63 -6.81 13.93 9.78
CA GLY A 63 -5.45 13.76 9.26
C GLY A 63 -5.13 12.30 9.00
N PHE A 64 -4.08 12.08 8.20
CA PHE A 64 -3.59 10.76 7.84
C PHE A 64 -2.09 10.79 7.55
N ASP A 65 -1.46 9.63 7.54
CA ASP A 65 -0.06 9.46 7.14
C ASP A 65 0.10 8.40 6.03
N GLN A 66 1.34 8.19 5.59
CA GLN A 66 1.68 7.20 4.56
C GLN A 66 1.46 5.75 4.99
N LEU A 67 1.35 5.49 6.30
CA LEU A 67 1.11 4.16 6.85
C LEU A 67 -0.38 3.90 7.07
N MET A 68 -1.26 4.77 6.57
CA MET A 68 -2.71 4.72 6.78
C MET A 68 -3.12 4.85 8.25
N ASN A 69 -2.28 5.43 9.11
CA ASN A 69 -2.76 5.85 10.42
C ASN A 69 -3.66 7.07 10.23
N LEU A 70 -4.80 7.09 10.91
CA LEU A 70 -5.83 8.12 10.73
C LEU A 70 -6.07 8.83 12.05
N VAL A 71 -6.27 10.15 11.99
CA VAL A 71 -6.79 10.94 13.10
C VAL A 71 -8.26 11.22 12.79
N LEU A 72 -9.15 10.69 13.63
CA LEU A 72 -10.59 10.90 13.49
C LEU A 72 -11.13 11.68 14.70
N ASP A 73 -12.05 12.59 14.43
CA ASP A 73 -12.79 13.34 15.44
C ASP A 73 -14.26 12.90 15.49
N ASP A 74 -14.94 13.21 16.60
CA ASP A 74 -16.34 12.83 16.86
C ASP A 74 -16.62 11.34 16.60
N VAL A 75 -15.69 10.46 17.01
CA VAL A 75 -15.79 9.04 16.67
C VAL A 75 -16.87 8.33 17.48
N GLU A 76 -17.67 7.54 16.77
CA GLU A 76 -18.60 6.56 17.32
C GLU A 76 -18.21 5.16 16.88
N GLU A 77 -18.12 4.23 17.84
CA GLU A 77 -17.89 2.81 17.57
C GLU A 77 -19.20 2.03 17.63
N ASN A 78 -19.46 1.25 16.58
CA ASN A 78 -20.54 0.29 16.51
C ASN A 78 -20.11 -1.01 17.20
N LEU A 79 -20.71 -1.30 18.35
CA LEU A 79 -20.49 -2.54 19.08
C LEU A 79 -21.29 -3.66 18.41
N ALA A 80 -20.62 -4.76 18.10
CA ALA A 80 -21.25 -5.99 17.65
C ALA A 80 -22.01 -6.67 18.83
N SER A 81 -23.13 -6.07 19.23
CA SER A 81 -24.03 -6.55 20.27
C SER A 81 -25.46 -6.62 19.77
N GLU A 82 -26.26 -7.50 20.37
CA GLU A 82 -27.73 -7.50 20.24
C GLU A 82 -28.34 -7.02 21.57
N PRO A 83 -29.05 -5.87 21.62
CA PRO A 83 -29.30 -4.91 20.54
C PRO A 83 -28.04 -4.13 20.10
N PRO A 84 -28.03 -3.53 18.90
CA PRO A 84 -26.92 -2.71 18.42
C PRO A 84 -26.70 -1.53 19.37
N ARG A 85 -25.45 -1.33 19.77
CA ARG A 85 -25.06 -0.24 20.68
C ARG A 85 -23.92 0.54 20.07
N THR A 86 -23.96 1.85 20.25
CA THR A 86 -22.88 2.75 19.87
C THR A 86 -22.19 3.29 21.12
N ARG A 87 -20.89 3.58 21.01
CA ARG A 87 -20.14 4.29 22.06
C ARG A 87 -19.36 5.45 21.46
N LYS A 88 -19.40 6.62 22.11
CA LYS A 88 -18.61 7.79 21.72
C LYS A 88 -17.20 7.67 22.24
N LEU A 89 -16.22 7.91 21.37
CA LEU A 89 -14.79 7.91 21.67
C LEU A 89 -14.16 9.31 21.55
N GLY A 90 -14.80 10.24 20.82
CA GLY A 90 -14.27 11.58 20.59
C GLY A 90 -13.09 11.56 19.62
N LEU A 91 -12.00 12.26 19.96
CA LEU A 91 -10.78 12.31 19.15
C LEU A 91 -9.92 11.05 19.35
N VAL A 92 -9.66 10.31 18.26
CA VAL A 92 -8.90 9.06 18.29
C VAL A 92 -7.87 8.98 17.17
N VAL A 93 -6.85 8.16 17.40
CA VAL A 93 -5.89 7.75 16.38
C VAL A 93 -6.11 6.28 16.03
N LEU A 94 -6.38 6.00 14.77
CA LEU A 94 -6.54 4.66 14.22
C LEU A 94 -5.23 4.15 13.65
N ARG A 95 -4.91 2.89 13.92
CA ARG A 95 -3.65 2.25 13.49
C ARG A 95 -3.82 1.58 12.12
N GLY A 96 -3.12 2.08 11.11
CA GLY A 96 -3.24 1.65 9.71
C GLY A 96 -3.12 0.15 9.44
N PRO A 97 -2.15 -0.59 10.04
CA PRO A 97 -2.01 -2.03 9.84
C PRO A 97 -3.23 -2.89 10.20
N THR A 98 -4.16 -2.35 11.00
CA THR A 98 -5.38 -3.05 11.43
C THR A 98 -6.61 -2.68 10.62
N ILE A 99 -6.51 -1.69 9.73
CA ILE A 99 -7.63 -1.22 8.91
C ILE A 99 -7.84 -2.18 7.75
N THR A 100 -9.07 -2.64 7.56
CA THR A 100 -9.45 -3.55 6.47
C THR A 100 -10.31 -2.87 5.41
N LEU A 101 -11.17 -1.92 5.81
CA LEU A 101 -12.04 -1.17 4.90
C LEU A 101 -12.14 0.28 5.35
N LEU A 102 -12.15 1.18 4.37
CA LEU A 102 -12.45 2.59 4.52
C LEU A 102 -13.44 2.98 3.43
N SER A 103 -14.55 3.60 3.83
CA SER A 103 -15.55 4.13 2.89
C SER A 103 -16.05 5.49 3.38
N PRO A 104 -16.41 6.42 2.47
CA PRO A 104 -17.21 7.58 2.88
C PRO A 104 -18.55 7.11 3.46
N VAL A 105 -19.10 7.91 4.38
CA VAL A 105 -20.48 7.71 4.84
C VAL A 105 -21.48 8.24 3.80
N ASP A 106 -21.08 9.23 3.01
CA ASP A 106 -21.88 9.73 1.90
C ASP A 106 -22.14 8.61 0.86
N GLY A 107 -23.41 8.43 0.52
CA GLY A 107 -23.86 7.33 -0.34
C GLY A 107 -23.86 5.95 0.30
N TRP A 108 -23.62 5.82 1.62
CA TRP A 108 -23.79 4.55 2.33
C TRP A 108 -25.20 4.42 2.89
N GLU A 109 -25.89 3.35 2.49
CA GLU A 109 -27.19 2.97 3.03
C GLU A 109 -27.27 1.46 3.23
N GLU A 110 -28.01 1.05 4.26
CA GLU A 110 -28.39 -0.35 4.44
C GLU A 110 -29.61 -0.64 3.58
N ILE A 111 -29.49 -1.62 2.69
CA ILE A 111 -30.56 -2.02 1.78
C ILE A 111 -31.04 -3.43 2.10
N GLU A 112 -32.31 -3.70 1.81
CA GLU A 112 -32.82 -5.07 1.79
C GLU A 112 -32.09 -5.89 0.72
N ASN A 113 -32.11 -7.21 0.86
CA ASN A 113 -31.47 -8.10 -0.09
C ASN A 113 -32.08 -7.90 -1.51
N PRO A 114 -31.31 -7.37 -2.48
CA PRO A 114 -31.83 -6.95 -3.78
C PRO A 114 -32.20 -8.14 -4.68
N PHE A 115 -31.80 -9.37 -4.32
CA PHE A 115 -32.06 -10.57 -5.11
C PHE A 115 -33.36 -11.28 -4.73
N LEU A 116 -34.07 -10.84 -3.68
CA LEU A 116 -35.35 -11.43 -3.29
C LEU A 116 -36.45 -11.21 -4.34
N GLN A 117 -36.40 -10.09 -5.07
CA GLN A 117 -37.40 -9.73 -6.07
C GLN A 117 -37.18 -10.41 -7.44
N ALA A 118 -35.97 -10.91 -7.70
CA ALA A 118 -35.60 -11.50 -9.00
C ALA A 118 -35.95 -12.99 -9.15
N GLN A 119 -36.52 -13.62 -8.11
CA GLN A 119 -36.85 -15.06 -8.07
C GLN A 119 -38.36 -15.36 -8.12
N SER A 120 -39.22 -14.36 -8.36
CA SER A 120 -40.68 -14.53 -8.51
C SER A 120 -41.11 -14.67 -9.97
#